data_AF-A0A7X6NVX3-F1
#
_entry.id   AF-A0A7X6NVX3-F1
#
_cell.length_a   1.000
_cell.length_b   1.000
_cell.length_c   1.000
_cell.angle_alpha   90.00
_cell.angle_beta   90.00
_cell.angle_gamma   90.00
#
_symmetry.space_group_name_H-M   'P 1'
#
loop_
_entity.id
_entity.type
_entity.pdbx_description
1 polymer ?
#
loop_
_entity_poly.entity_id
_entity_poly.type
_entity_poly.pdbx_seq_one_letter_code
_entity_poly.pdbx_strand_id
1 'polypeptide(L)'
;MFWGDGCPHCESAHKFFKTIEKEYANCYQLVDFETWKIADHIPLMEKVAKHFEIEEPGVPLIVIGDKHYSGYAESLNDEIIQTLIDNCAGDDYKDIVKEKQDELAKEAKKAEEAAKKK
;
A
#
# COMPACT_ATOMS: atom_id res chain seq x y z
N MET A 1 0.39 2.22 2.36
CA MET A 1 -1.00 2.69 2.30
C MET A 1 -1.13 3.66 1.14
N PHE A 2 -2.11 3.45 0.27
CA PHE A 2 -2.54 4.47 -0.68
C PHE A 2 -3.57 5.36 -0.01
N TRP A 3 -3.42 6.68 -0.13
CA TRP A 3 -4.22 7.64 0.60
C TRP A 3 -4.50 8.91 -0.21
N GLY A 4 -5.44 9.72 0.26
CA GLY A 4 -5.79 11.01 -0.34
C GLY A 4 -5.74 12.14 0.68
N ASP A 5 -5.17 13.27 0.29
CA ASP A 5 -5.17 14.49 1.11
C ASP A 5 -6.59 15.01 1.34
N GLY A 6 -6.98 15.16 2.61
CA GLY A 6 -8.34 15.54 3.01
C GLY A 6 -9.33 14.37 3.14
N CYS A 7 -8.88 13.12 3.01
CA CYS A 7 -9.72 11.95 3.26
C CYS A 7 -9.79 11.63 4.78
N PRO A 8 -10.97 11.71 5.42
CA PRO A 8 -11.11 11.52 6.88
C PRO A 8 -10.76 10.09 7.34
N HIS A 9 -11.00 9.09 6.48
CA HIS A 9 -10.62 7.71 6.77
C HIS A 9 -9.10 7.51 6.70
N CYS A 10 -8.42 8.18 5.76
CA CYS A 10 -6.96 8.15 5.68
C CYS A 10 -6.33 8.78 6.93
N GLU A 11 -6.82 9.94 7.36
CA GLU A 11 -6.34 10.60 8.57
C GLU A 11 -6.54 9.73 9.82
N SER A 12 -7.66 9.01 9.89
CA SER A 12 -7.94 8.09 10.99
C SER A 12 -6.99 6.88 10.99
N ALA A 13 -6.70 6.31 9.81
CA ALA A 13 -5.71 5.26 9.66
C ALA A 13 -4.30 5.75 10.06
N HIS A 14 -3.89 6.93 9.60
CA HIS A 14 -2.61 7.56 9.96
C HIS A 14 -2.48 7.76 11.47
N LYS A 15 -3.53 8.24 12.14
CA LYS A 15 -3.55 8.38 13.59
C LYS A 15 -3.32 7.03 14.27
N PHE A 16 -4.03 5.99 13.85
CA PHE A 16 -3.86 4.66 14.39
C PHE A 16 -2.46 4.10 14.18
N PHE A 17 -1.93 4.12 12.95
CA PHE A 17 -0.55 3.66 12.72
C PHE A 17 0.45 4.47 13.53
N LYS A 18 0.26 5.78 13.72
CA LYS A 18 1.13 6.56 14.59
C LYS A 18 1.05 6.12 16.07
N THR A 19 -0.11 5.69 16.55
CA THR A 19 -0.25 5.23 17.94
C THR A 19 0.49 3.92 18.22
N ILE A 20 0.58 3.03 17.22
CA ILE A 20 1.22 1.71 17.37
C ILE A 20 2.67 1.69 16.87
N GLU A 21 3.13 2.76 16.21
CA GLU A 21 4.48 2.87 15.61
C GLU A 21 5.58 2.52 16.60
N LYS A 22 5.53 3.06 17.81
CA LYS A 22 6.57 2.81 18.81
C LYS A 22 6.58 1.37 19.33
N GLU A 23 5.40 0.76 19.46
CA GLU A 23 5.25 -0.59 20.01
C GLU A 23 5.64 -1.66 18.97
N TYR A 24 5.29 -1.44 17.70
CA TYR A 24 5.52 -2.40 16.61
C TYR A 24 6.55 -1.91 15.57
N ALA A 25 7.45 -0.98 15.94
CA ALA A 25 8.48 -0.43 15.05
C ALA A 25 9.38 -1.50 14.39
N ASN A 26 9.56 -2.63 15.07
CA ASN A 26 10.35 -3.76 14.55
C ASN A 26 9.58 -4.63 13.55
N CYS A 27 8.25 -4.48 13.50
CA CYS A 27 7.37 -5.31 12.70
C CYS A 27 6.82 -4.61 11.47
N TYR A 28 6.77 -3.27 11.45
CA TYR A 28 6.28 -2.55 10.28
C TYR A 28 6.86 -1.15 10.17
N GLN A 29 6.83 -0.66 8.93
CA GLN A 29 7.05 0.75 8.59
C GLN A 29 5.89 1.20 7.70
N LEU A 30 5.23 2.30 8.04
CA LEU A 30 4.19 2.86 7.19
C LEU A 30 4.83 3.54 5.97
N VAL A 31 4.55 3.02 4.78
CA VAL A 31 4.93 3.65 3.51
C VAL A 31 3.67 4.21 2.85
N ASP A 32 3.69 5.49 2.53
CA ASP A 32 2.53 6.23 2.06
C ASP A 32 2.65 6.62 0.58
N PHE A 33 1.58 6.34 -0.17
CA PHE A 33 1.43 6.72 -1.57
C PHE A 33 0.19 7.59 -1.70
N GLU A 34 0.40 8.91 -1.80
CA GLU A 34 -0.72 9.83 -2.04
C GLU A 34 -1.17 9.67 -3.50
N THR A 35 -2.47 9.43 -3.76
CA THR A 35 -2.98 9.16 -5.12
C THR A 35 -3.89 10.24 -5.70
N TRP A 36 -4.32 11.26 -4.94
CA TRP A 36 -5.18 12.33 -5.45
C TRP A 36 -4.38 13.51 -6.02
N LYS A 37 -3.22 13.81 -5.44
CA LYS A 37 -2.30 14.89 -5.82
C LYS A 37 -1.07 14.37 -6.55
N ILE A 38 -0.61 13.14 -6.30
CA ILE A 38 0.55 12.56 -6.99
C ILE A 38 0.08 11.53 -8.02
N ALA A 39 -0.11 11.98 -9.26
CA ALA A 39 -0.61 11.15 -10.35
C ALA A 39 0.26 9.91 -10.63
N ASP A 40 1.59 10.00 -10.40
CA ASP A 40 2.52 8.87 -10.56
C ASP A 40 2.24 7.69 -9.62
N HIS A 41 1.51 7.89 -8.53
CA HIS A 41 1.14 6.81 -7.62
C HIS A 41 -0.13 6.07 -8.05
N ILE A 42 -0.96 6.65 -8.93
CA ILE A 42 -2.21 6.04 -9.42
C ILE A 42 -1.92 4.72 -10.15
N PRO A 43 -0.97 4.64 -11.12
CA PRO A 43 -0.69 3.37 -11.80
C PRO A 43 -0.21 2.27 -10.85
N LEU A 44 0.51 2.64 -9.78
CA LEU A 44 0.92 1.69 -8.75
C LEU A 44 -0.28 1.17 -7.96
N MET A 45 -1.20 2.06 -7.55
CA MET A 45 -2.44 1.70 -6.88
C MET A 45 -3.29 0.76 -7.73
N GLU A 46 -3.48 1.08 -9.02
CA GLU A 46 -4.23 0.23 -9.96
C GLU A 46 -3.60 -1.16 -10.13
N LYS A 47 -2.27 -1.23 -10.20
CA LYS A 47 -1.56 -2.49 -10.36
C LYS A 47 -1.67 -3.37 -9.11
N VAL A 48 -1.62 -2.77 -7.93
CA VAL A 48 -1.84 -3.44 -6.64
C VAL A 48 -3.30 -3.87 -6.50
N ALA A 49 -4.26 -2.99 -6.83
CA ALA A 49 -5.68 -3.32 -6.83
C ALA A 49 -6.00 -4.52 -7.72
N LYS A 50 -5.43 -4.54 -8.93
CA LYS A 50 -5.57 -5.67 -9.86
C LYS A 50 -4.98 -6.97 -9.30
N HIS A 51 -3.87 -6.91 -8.56
CA HIS A 51 -3.29 -8.10 -7.92
C HIS A 51 -4.24 -8.70 -6.89
N PHE A 52 -4.95 -7.86 -6.15
CA PHE A 52 -5.95 -8.28 -5.15
C PHE A 52 -7.37 -8.40 -5.72
N GLU A 53 -7.54 -8.33 -7.05
CA GLU A 53 -8.83 -8.43 -7.74
C GLU A 53 -9.87 -7.40 -7.24
N ILE A 54 -9.42 -6.21 -6.83
CA ILE A 54 -10.27 -5.12 -6.35
C ILE A 54 -10.85 -4.37 -7.55
N GLU A 55 -12.17 -4.44 -7.74
CA GLU A 55 -12.87 -3.81 -8.86
C GLU A 55 -12.89 -2.28 -8.78
N GLU A 56 -13.13 -1.72 -7.58
CA GLU A 56 -13.20 -0.27 -7.33
C GLU A 56 -12.25 0.13 -6.21
N PRO A 57 -10.96 0.38 -6.51
CA PRO A 57 -9.99 0.70 -5.48
C PRO A 57 -10.24 2.12 -4.93
N GLY A 58 -10.56 2.18 -3.64
CA GLY A 58 -10.75 3.42 -2.88
C GLY A 58 -9.58 3.71 -1.95
N VAL A 59 -9.59 4.90 -1.33
CA VAL A 59 -8.63 5.28 -0.29
C VAL A 59 -9.32 5.38 1.09
N PRO A 60 -8.65 5.00 2.20
CA PRO A 60 -7.32 4.39 2.22
C PRO A 60 -7.33 2.95 1.70
N LEU A 61 -6.32 2.56 0.92
CA LEU A 61 -6.03 1.16 0.60
C LEU A 61 -4.78 0.75 1.36
N ILE A 62 -4.95 -0.12 2.34
CA ILE A 62 -3.86 -0.61 3.20
C ILE A 62 -3.47 -1.99 2.69
N VAL A 63 -2.17 -2.24 2.55
CA VAL A 63 -1.62 -3.53 2.11
C VAL A 63 -0.56 -3.96 3.10
N ILE A 64 -0.66 -5.19 3.59
CA ILE A 64 0.25 -5.79 4.55
C ILE A 64 0.52 -7.22 4.10
N GLY A 65 1.73 -7.47 3.60
CA GLY A 65 2.06 -8.78 3.04
C GLY A 65 1.14 -9.12 1.86
N ASP A 66 0.52 -10.30 1.93
CA ASP A 66 -0.49 -10.80 1.01
C ASP A 66 -1.94 -10.39 1.36
N LYS A 67 -2.14 -9.57 2.40
CA LYS A 67 -3.47 -9.05 2.78
C LYS A 67 -3.66 -7.60 2.38
N HIS A 68 -4.93 -7.22 2.17
CA HIS A 68 -5.33 -5.84 1.90
C HIS A 68 -6.57 -5.46 2.70
N TYR A 69 -6.75 -4.15 2.90
CA TYR A 69 -7.93 -3.54 3.50
C TYR A 69 -8.36 -2.34 2.68
N SER A 70 -9.59 -2.41 2.17
CA SER A 70 -10.22 -1.33 1.41
C SER A 70 -11.03 -0.45 2.37
N GLY A 71 -10.50 0.73 2.67
CA GLY A 71 -11.01 1.62 3.69
C GLY A 71 -10.41 1.37 5.07
N TYR A 72 -10.85 2.17 6.04
CA TYR A 72 -10.42 2.05 7.43
C TYR A 72 -11.54 2.43 8.41
N ALA A 73 -11.65 1.63 9.46
CA ALA A 73 -12.49 1.85 10.62
C ALA A 73 -11.78 1.32 11.88
N GLU A 74 -12.04 1.93 13.04
CA GLU A 74 -11.37 1.53 14.31
C GLU A 74 -11.63 0.08 14.72
N SER A 75 -12.73 -0.52 14.25
CA SER A 75 -13.02 -1.94 14.46
C SER A 75 -12.03 -2.88 13.77
N LEU A 76 -11.23 -2.39 12.81
CA LEU A 76 -10.19 -3.15 12.12
C LEU A 76 -8.84 -3.13 12.86
N ASN A 77 -8.69 -2.35 13.93
CA ASN A 77 -7.41 -2.14 14.60
C ASN A 77 -6.75 -3.45 15.04
N ASP A 78 -7.51 -4.30 15.74
CA ASP A 78 -7.01 -5.58 16.23
C ASP A 78 -6.62 -6.52 15.09
N GLU A 79 -7.41 -6.54 14.01
CA GLU A 79 -7.14 -7.37 12.83
C GLU A 79 -5.89 -6.92 12.07
N ILE A 80 -5.70 -5.60 11.94
CA ILE A 80 -4.51 -5.01 11.33
C ILE A 80 -3.28 -5.35 12.18
N ILE A 81 -3.34 -5.15 13.51
CA ILE A 81 -2.23 -5.47 14.42
C ILE A 81 -1.87 -6.96 14.34
N GLN A 82 -2.85 -7.86 14.39
CA GLN A 82 -2.60 -9.29 14.24
C GLN A 82 -1.89 -9.59 12.92
N THR A 83 -2.39 -9.01 11.82
CA THR A 83 -1.77 -9.21 10.49
C THR A 83 -0.33 -8.68 10.43
N LEU A 84 -0.02 -7.56 11.10
CA LEU A 84 1.35 -7.05 11.21
C LEU A 84 2.24 -8.03 12.00
N ILE A 85 1.75 -8.59 13.11
CA ILE A 85 2.50 -9.54 13.94
C ILE A 85 2.74 -10.85 13.17
N ASP A 86 1.73 -11.40 12.52
CA ASP A 86 1.85 -12.63 11.71
C ASP A 86 2.90 -12.47 10.61
N ASN A 87 2.88 -11.34 9.90
CA ASN A 87 3.85 -11.05 8.85
C ASN A 87 5.26 -10.75 9.40
N CYS A 88 5.36 -10.19 10.59
CA CYS A 88 6.63 -9.92 11.27
C CYS A 88 7.32 -11.19 11.77
N ALA A 89 6.53 -12.18 12.22
CA ALA A 89 7.05 -13.44 12.73
C ALA A 89 7.31 -14.49 11.65
N GLY A 90 6.69 -14.35 10.47
CA GLY A 90 6.83 -15.28 9.36
C GLY A 90 8.05 -15.02 8.46
N ASP A 91 8.68 -16.10 7.99
CA ASP A 91 9.79 -16.02 7.00
C ASP A 91 9.31 -15.73 5.55
N ASP A 92 8.00 -15.76 5.27
CA ASP A 92 7.44 -15.63 3.91
C ASP A 92 6.84 -14.24 3.62
N TYR A 93 7.19 -13.21 4.42
CA TYR A 93 6.73 -11.84 4.14
C TYR A 93 7.07 -11.39 2.71
N LYS A 94 6.05 -10.94 1.98
CA LYS A 94 6.17 -10.41 0.63
C LYS A 94 5.65 -8.99 0.56
N ASP A 95 6.53 -8.06 0.19
CA ASP A 95 6.13 -6.69 -0.10
C ASP A 95 5.55 -6.61 -1.52
N ILE A 96 4.27 -6.97 -1.64
CA ILE A 96 3.53 -6.94 -2.90
C ILE A 96 3.59 -5.54 -3.53
N VAL A 97 3.51 -4.47 -2.74
CA VAL A 97 3.54 -3.10 -3.26
C VAL A 97 4.88 -2.81 -3.90
N LYS A 98 5.98 -3.21 -3.25
CA LYS A 98 7.33 -3.06 -3.80
C LYS A 98 7.52 -3.87 -5.06
N GLU A 99 7.07 -5.12 -5.09
CA GLU A 99 7.14 -5.97 -6.29
C GLU A 99 6.41 -5.29 -7.48
N LYS A 100 5.18 -4.80 -7.26
CA LYS A 100 4.43 -4.10 -8.31
C LYS A 100 5.09 -2.80 -8.73
N GLN A 101 5.71 -2.06 -7.80
CA GLN A 101 6.47 -0.85 -8.09
C GLN A 101 7.69 -1.13 -8.98
N ASP A 102 8.46 -2.18 -8.66
CA ASP A 102 9.63 -2.58 -9.44
C ASP A 102 9.24 -3.09 -10.84
N GLU A 103 8.15 -3.84 -10.94
CA GLU A 103 7.60 -4.22 -12.25
C GLU A 103 7.19 -2.99 -13.08
N LEU A 104 6.45 -2.05 -12.48
CA LEU A 104 5.99 -0.83 -13.14
C LEU A 104 7.19 0.00 -13.64
N ALA A 105 8.25 0.11 -12.84
CA ALA A 105 9.48 0.80 -13.22
C ALA A 105 10.20 0.12 -14.40
N LYS A 106 10.22 -1.22 -14.45
CA LYS A 106 10.82 -1.98 -15.56
C LYS A 106 10.03 -1.78 -16.86
N GLU A 107 8.70 -1.77 -16.77
CA GLU A 107 7.81 -1.52 -17.91
C GLU A 107 8.02 -0.12 -18.49
N ALA A 108 8.13 0.89 -17.63
CA ALA A 108 8.40 2.27 -18.04
C ALA A 108 9.75 2.41 -18.77
N LYS A 109 10.82 1.80 -18.23
CA LYS A 109 12.15 1.82 -18.87
C LYS A 109 12.13 1.18 -20.26
N LYS A 110 11.49 0.00 -20.38
CA LYS A 110 11.38 -0.70 -21.66
C LYS A 110 10.61 0.11 -22.71
N ALA A 111 9.55 0.80 -22.30
CA ALA A 111 8.77 1.66 -23.19
C ALA A 111 9.60 2.87 -23.68
N GLU A 112 10.38 3.50 -22.80
CA GLU A 112 11.26 4.61 -23.15
C GLU A 112 12.36 4.19 -24.14
N GLU A 113 13.01 3.04 -23.91
CA GLU A 113 14.02 2.49 -24.82
C GLU A 113 13.45 2.13 -26.19
N ALA A 114 12.22 1.64 -26.25
CA ALA A 114 11.53 1.34 -27.50
C ALA A 114 11.17 2.61 -28.28
N ALA A 115 10.80 3.69 -27.58
CA ALA A 115 10.51 4.99 -28.21
C ALA A 115 11.76 5.67 -28.77
N LYS A 116 12.92 5.52 -28.12
CA LYS A 116 14.21 6.08 -28.57
C LYS A 116 14.84 5.36 -29.77
N LYS A 117 14.36 4.15 -30.11
CA LYS A 117 14.82 3.36 -31.27
C LYS A 117 13.97 3.58 -32.53
N LYS A 118 12.95 4.44 -32.47
CA LYS A 118 12.17 4.93 -33.61
C LYS A 118 12.69 6.28 -34.06
#